data_AF-C2ENJ3-F1
#
_entry.id   AF-C2ENJ3-F1
#
_cell.length_a   1.000
_cell.length_b   1.000
_cell.length_c   1.000
_cell.angle_alpha   90.00
_cell.angle_beta   90.00
_cell.angle_gamma   90.00
#
_symmetry.space_group_name_H-M   'P 1'
#
loop_
_entity.id
_entity.type
_entity.pdbx_description
1 polymer ?
#
loop_
_entity_poly.entity_id
_entity_poly.type
_entity_poly.pdbx_seq_one_letter_code
_entity_poly.pdbx_strand_id
1 'polypeptide(L)'
;MLCLFPILAICIIVGFLPKSVPNYYVVPAIAFGLAIQNASFSKIEGMGYNNAFTTGNLKKSVVAWSAFFFGEDKSKHTAAVNYMMLTISFAIGAIISALLQKVFILKTIWIAVIFLTIINLIYIAALKRNKKLNFEK
;
A
#
# COMPACT_ATOMS: atom_id res chain seq x y z
N MET A 1 -0.80 5.42 11.40
CA MET A 1 -1.91 4.70 10.71
C MET A 1 -3.17 5.54 10.51
N LEU A 2 -3.34 6.70 11.19
CA LEU A 2 -4.30 7.77 10.80
C LEU A 2 -4.08 8.32 9.37
N CYS A 3 -2.90 8.08 8.82
CA CYS A 3 -2.48 8.44 7.47
C CYS A 3 -3.28 7.77 6.33
N LEU A 4 -4.11 6.76 6.60
CA LEU A 4 -5.00 6.18 5.59
C LEU A 4 -6.28 7.00 5.36
N PHE A 5 -6.70 7.81 6.33
CA PHE A 5 -7.90 8.66 6.19
C PHE A 5 -7.75 9.74 5.10
N PRO A 6 -6.62 10.46 4.99
CA PRO A 6 -6.43 11.45 3.92
C PRO A 6 -6.57 10.85 2.52
N ILE A 7 -5.87 9.73 2.24
CA ILE A 7 -5.96 9.10 0.91
C ILE A 7 -7.35 8.52 0.64
N LEU A 8 -8.03 7.98 1.66
CA LEU A 8 -9.42 7.53 1.54
C LEU A 8 -10.35 8.70 1.17
N ALA A 9 -10.26 9.84 1.87
CA ALA A 9 -11.05 11.03 1.58
C ALA A 9 -10.80 11.55 0.16
N ILE A 10 -9.54 11.63 -0.26
CA ILE A 10 -9.15 12.04 -1.61
C ILE A 10 -9.77 11.09 -2.66
N CYS A 11 -9.65 9.77 -2.47
CA CYS A 11 -10.22 8.79 -3.41
C CYS A 11 -11.76 8.88 -3.50
N ILE A 12 -12.45 9.15 -2.39
CA ILE A 12 -13.91 9.38 -2.39
C ILE A 12 -14.25 10.63 -3.21
N ILE A 13 -13.59 11.75 -2.96
CA ILE A 13 -13.81 13.00 -3.70
C ILE A 13 -13.58 12.76 -5.20
N VAL A 14 -12.45 12.15 -5.55
CA VAL A 14 -12.12 11.85 -6.96
C VAL A 14 -13.13 10.88 -7.58
N GLY A 15 -13.65 9.91 -6.83
CA GLY A 15 -14.64 8.95 -7.31
C GLY A 15 -15.99 9.55 -7.73
N PHE A 16 -16.29 10.77 -7.26
CA PHE A 16 -17.45 11.56 -7.65
C PHE A 16 -17.19 12.55 -8.79
N LEU A 17 -15.92 12.80 -9.15
CA LEU A 17 -15.61 13.76 -10.21
C LEU A 17 -16.04 13.23 -11.60
N PRO A 18 -16.64 14.07 -12.45
CA PRO A 18 -16.96 13.70 -13.82
C PRO A 18 -15.70 13.66 -14.69
N LYS A 19 -15.77 12.92 -15.81
CA LYS A 19 -14.67 12.80 -16.80
C LYS A 19 -14.21 14.14 -17.38
N SER A 20 -15.04 15.18 -17.31
CA SER A 20 -14.70 16.52 -17.77
C SER A 20 -13.63 17.20 -16.91
N VAL A 21 -13.41 16.74 -15.67
CA VAL A 21 -12.35 17.29 -14.82
C VAL A 21 -10.98 16.83 -15.33
N PRO A 22 -10.07 17.76 -15.65
CA PRO A 22 -8.74 17.40 -16.13
C PRO A 22 -7.88 16.65 -15.10
N ASN A 23 -7.11 15.68 -15.58
CA ASN A 23 -6.24 14.86 -14.74
C ASN A 23 -5.19 15.65 -13.95
N TYR A 24 -4.77 16.83 -14.42
CA TYR A 24 -3.77 17.63 -13.72
C TYR A 24 -4.28 18.22 -12.39
N TYR A 25 -5.59 18.25 -12.14
CA TYR A 25 -6.15 18.54 -10.80
C TYR A 25 -6.21 17.29 -9.91
N VAL A 26 -6.47 16.13 -10.51
CA VAL A 26 -6.69 14.86 -9.80
C VAL A 26 -5.38 14.22 -9.35
N VAL A 27 -4.40 14.17 -10.25
CA VAL A 27 -3.12 13.47 -10.01
C VAL A 27 -2.36 14.03 -8.81
N PRO A 28 -2.20 15.37 -8.64
CA PRO A 28 -1.51 15.90 -7.47
C PRO A 28 -2.18 15.57 -6.14
N ALA A 29 -3.51 15.59 -6.08
CA ALA A 29 -4.26 15.27 -4.87
C ALA A 29 -4.03 13.80 -4.44
N ILE A 30 -4.14 12.87 -5.40
CA ILE A 30 -3.86 11.45 -5.14
C ILE A 30 -2.39 11.25 -4.74
N ALA A 31 -1.46 11.88 -5.46
CA ALA A 31 -0.04 11.79 -5.18
C ALA A 31 0.31 12.29 -3.76
N PHE A 32 -0.34 13.36 -3.31
CA PHE A 32 -0.19 13.87 -1.95
C PHE A 32 -0.66 12.87 -0.89
N GLY A 33 -1.84 12.27 -1.07
CA GLY A 33 -2.34 11.23 -0.16
C GLY A 33 -1.42 10.00 -0.14
N LEU A 34 -0.92 9.58 -1.30
CA LEU A 34 0.06 8.49 -1.41
C LEU A 34 1.40 8.85 -0.76
N ALA A 35 1.86 10.09 -0.83
CA ALA A 35 3.09 10.52 -0.17
C ALA A 35 2.97 10.44 1.37
N ILE A 36 1.83 10.88 1.93
CA ILE A 36 1.54 10.74 3.37
C ILE A 36 1.53 9.27 3.78
N GLN A 37 0.86 8.42 2.98
CA GLN A 37 0.82 6.97 3.23
C GLN A 37 2.23 6.36 3.15
N ASN A 38 3.02 6.73 2.14
CA ASN A 38 4.36 6.22 1.93
C ASN A 38 5.31 6.59 3.08
N ALA A 39 5.27 7.83 3.55
CA ALA A 39 6.06 8.28 4.69
C ALA A 39 5.67 7.54 5.99
N SER A 40 4.38 7.25 6.15
CA SER A 40 3.85 6.65 7.37
C SER A 40 4.05 5.14 7.48
N PHE A 41 4.13 4.44 6.34
CA PHE A 41 4.35 2.99 6.29
C PHE A 41 5.62 2.66 5.52
N SER A 42 6.76 3.01 6.11
CA SER A 42 8.07 2.85 5.49
C SER A 42 8.88 1.69 6.06
N LYS A 43 8.34 0.89 7.00
CA LYS A 43 9.05 -0.24 7.62
C LYS A 43 8.20 -1.50 7.78
N ILE A 44 8.76 -2.67 7.46
CA ILE A 44 8.25 -4.01 7.78
C ILE A 44 9.32 -4.69 8.63
N GLU A 45 8.98 -5.16 9.82
CA GLU A 45 9.93 -5.80 10.76
C GLU A 45 11.20 -4.96 11.01
N GLY A 46 11.04 -3.63 11.09
CA GLY A 46 12.17 -2.70 11.25
C GLY A 46 12.95 -2.41 9.96
N MET A 47 12.76 -3.21 8.90
CA MET A 47 13.41 -3.03 7.61
C MET A 47 12.68 -2.00 6.75
N GLY A 48 13.42 -1.02 6.23
CA GLY A 48 12.85 0.04 5.39
C GLY A 48 12.31 -0.50 4.07
N TYR A 49 11.06 -0.23 3.73
CA TYR A 49 10.44 -0.56 2.44
C TYR A 49 9.73 0.65 1.86
N ASN A 50 9.29 0.52 0.60
CA ASN A 50 8.51 1.55 -0.07
C ASN A 50 7.16 0.98 -0.50
N ASN A 51 6.03 1.52 -0.01
CA ASN A 51 4.72 0.98 -0.40
C ASN A 51 4.20 1.54 -1.73
N ALA A 52 4.71 2.70 -2.16
CA ALA A 52 4.28 3.37 -3.39
C ALA A 52 5.09 2.93 -4.63
N PHE A 53 6.36 2.53 -4.45
CA PHE A 53 7.29 2.24 -5.54
C PHE A 53 7.88 0.83 -5.44
N THR A 54 7.63 0.02 -6.48
CA THR A 54 8.04 -1.39 -6.56
C THR A 54 9.53 -1.57 -6.83
N THR A 55 10.12 -0.75 -7.70
CA THR A 55 11.50 -0.92 -8.19
C THR A 55 12.52 -0.95 -7.06
N GLY A 56 12.34 -0.09 -6.04
CA GLY A 56 13.21 -0.06 -4.87
C GLY A 56 13.14 -1.35 -4.05
N ASN A 57 11.95 -1.94 -3.91
CA ASN A 57 11.79 -3.20 -3.19
C ASN A 57 12.30 -4.38 -4.02
N LEU A 58 12.09 -4.38 -5.34
CA LEU A 58 12.65 -5.40 -6.23
C LEU A 58 14.18 -5.43 -6.14
N LYS A 59 14.84 -4.26 -6.18
CA LYS A 59 16.29 -4.17 -5.98
C LYS A 59 16.71 -4.78 -4.64
N LYS A 60 16.04 -4.41 -3.55
CA LYS A 60 16.33 -4.94 -2.20
C LYS A 60 16.11 -6.46 -2.12
N SER A 61 15.05 -6.96 -2.77
CA SER A 61 14.77 -8.39 -2.90
C SER A 61 15.91 -9.13 -3.60
N VAL A 62 16.32 -8.66 -4.78
CA VAL A 62 17.40 -9.26 -5.57
C VAL A 62 18.72 -9.26 -4.81
N VAL A 63 19.08 -8.14 -4.15
CA VAL A 63 20.30 -8.05 -3.34
C VAL A 63 20.26 -9.02 -2.15
N ALA A 64 19.13 -9.11 -1.45
CA ALA A 64 18.99 -10.03 -0.31
C ALA A 64 19.03 -11.50 -0.74
N TRP A 65 18.41 -11.85 -1.88
CA TRP A 65 18.51 -13.20 -2.46
C TRP A 65 19.93 -13.52 -2.91
N SER A 66 20.61 -12.57 -3.54
CA SER A 66 22.01 -12.75 -3.94
C SER A 66 22.90 -12.99 -2.72
N ALA A 67 22.72 -12.21 -1.64
CA ALA A 67 23.44 -12.40 -0.39
C ALA A 67 23.11 -13.72 0.32
N PHE A 68 21.90 -14.27 0.13
CA PHE A 68 21.50 -15.55 0.70
C PHE A 68 22.06 -16.77 -0.06
N PHE A 69 22.06 -16.70 -1.40
CA PHE A 69 22.52 -17.81 -2.25
C PHE A 69 24.03 -17.80 -2.50
N PHE A 70 24.64 -16.61 -2.59
CA PHE A 70 26.05 -16.44 -2.92
C PHE A 70 26.88 -15.85 -1.78
N GLY A 71 26.23 -15.22 -0.78
CA GLY A 71 26.88 -14.82 0.46
C GLY A 71 26.63 -15.85 1.55
N GLU A 72 27.54 -15.97 2.51
CA GLU A 72 27.38 -16.89 3.65
C GLU A 72 26.34 -16.40 4.68
N ASP A 73 25.61 -15.31 4.40
CA ASP A 73 24.67 -14.69 5.33
C ASP A 73 23.24 -15.20 5.16
N LYS A 74 22.96 -16.36 5.78
CA LYS A 74 21.63 -16.96 5.80
C LYS A 74 20.57 -16.11 6.54
N SER A 75 20.96 -15.10 7.31
CA SER A 75 20.02 -14.22 8.01
C SER A 75 19.20 -13.33 7.04
N LYS A 76 19.65 -13.18 5.79
CA LYS A 76 18.97 -12.36 4.75
C LYS A 76 17.77 -13.02 4.10
N HIS A 77 17.52 -14.30 4.35
CA HIS A 77 16.41 -15.05 3.74
C HIS A 77 15.05 -14.37 3.99
N THR A 78 14.74 -14.06 5.25
CA THR A 78 13.46 -13.44 5.63
C THR A 78 13.26 -12.09 4.95
N ALA A 79 14.31 -11.27 4.89
CA ALA A 79 14.29 -10.00 4.17
C ALA A 79 14.03 -10.19 2.68
N ALA A 80 14.70 -11.15 2.06
CA ALA A 80 14.54 -11.47 0.64
C ALA A 80 13.10 -11.88 0.30
N VAL A 81 12.53 -12.80 1.09
CA VAL A 81 11.14 -13.25 0.95
C VAL A 81 10.16 -12.08 1.17
N ASN A 82 10.36 -11.25 2.18
CA ASN A 82 9.48 -10.12 2.48
C ASN A 82 9.44 -9.10 1.32
N TYR A 83 10.61 -8.69 0.81
CA TYR A 83 10.66 -7.75 -0.33
C TYR A 83 10.13 -8.36 -1.62
N MET A 84 10.34 -9.67 -1.83
CA MET A 84 9.80 -10.38 -2.99
C MET A 84 8.27 -10.46 -2.93
N MET A 85 7.70 -10.86 -1.79
CA MET A 85 6.26 -10.94 -1.60
C MET A 85 5.62 -9.57 -1.83
N LEU A 86 6.20 -8.51 -1.26
CA LEU A 86 5.73 -7.15 -1.48
C LEU A 86 5.74 -6.74 -2.96
N THR A 87 6.81 -7.11 -3.68
CA THR A 87 6.96 -6.82 -5.11
C THR A 87 5.90 -7.55 -5.94
N ILE A 88 5.70 -8.85 -5.67
CA ILE A 88 4.72 -9.69 -6.37
C ILE A 88 3.29 -9.19 -6.08
N SER A 89 2.96 -8.91 -4.82
CA SER A 89 1.64 -8.40 -4.44
C SER A 89 1.34 -7.07 -5.15
N PHE A 90 2.31 -6.17 -5.27
CA PHE A 90 2.14 -4.93 -6.03
C PHE A 90 1.86 -5.21 -7.51
N ALA A 91 2.67 -6.07 -8.15
CA ALA A 91 2.52 -6.40 -9.56
C ALA A 91 1.14 -7.02 -9.86
N ILE A 92 0.71 -7.97 -9.03
CA ILE A 92 -0.63 -8.58 -9.12
C ILE A 92 -1.72 -7.52 -8.97
N GLY A 93 -1.60 -6.64 -7.96
CA GLY A 93 -2.56 -5.55 -7.75
C GLY A 93 -2.67 -4.61 -8.96
N ALA A 94 -1.54 -4.25 -9.57
CA ALA A 94 -1.50 -3.41 -10.77
C ALA A 94 -2.16 -4.10 -11.98
N ILE A 95 -1.89 -5.39 -12.20
CA ILE A 95 -2.50 -6.17 -13.27
C ILE A 95 -4.01 -6.26 -13.08
N ILE A 96 -4.46 -6.64 -11.88
CA ILE A 96 -5.89 -6.72 -11.55
C ILE A 96 -6.57 -5.36 -11.76
N SER A 97 -5.95 -4.28 -11.30
CA SER A 97 -6.46 -2.92 -11.49
C SER A 97 -6.58 -2.56 -12.97
N ALA A 98 -5.58 -2.88 -13.80
CA ALA A 98 -5.61 -2.61 -15.24
C ALA A 98 -6.72 -3.40 -15.95
N LEU A 99 -6.96 -4.65 -15.55
CA LEU A 99 -8.07 -5.45 -16.08
C LEU A 99 -9.43 -4.89 -15.67
N LEU A 100 -9.60 -4.49 -14.40
CA LEU A 100 -10.82 -3.87 -13.91
C LEU A 100 -11.12 -2.53 -14.58
N GLN A 101 -10.08 -1.78 -14.96
CA GLN A 101 -10.25 -0.50 -15.64
C GLN A 101 -10.89 -0.63 -17.04
N LYS A 102 -10.76 -1.79 -17.71
CA LYS A 102 -11.46 -2.06 -18.97
C LYS A 102 -12.99 -2.14 -18.81
N VAL A 103 -13.46 -2.54 -17.62
CA VAL A 103 -14.88 -2.73 -17.32
C VAL A 103 -15.46 -1.50 -16.62
N PHE A 104 -14.75 -0.96 -15.61
CA PHE A 104 -15.27 0.08 -14.72
C PHE A 104 -14.76 1.49 -15.05
N ILE A 105 -13.73 1.64 -15.90
CA ILE A 105 -13.17 2.92 -16.36
C ILE A 105 -12.79 3.83 -15.18
N LEU A 106 -13.56 4.91 -14.94
CA LEU A 106 -13.33 5.84 -13.84
C LEU A 106 -13.84 5.30 -12.50
N LYS A 107 -14.83 4.38 -12.53
CA LYS A 107 -15.41 3.80 -11.33
C LYS A 107 -14.49 2.77 -10.67
N THR A 108 -13.39 2.37 -11.31
CA THR A 108 -12.36 1.50 -10.69
C THR A 108 -11.82 2.07 -9.38
N ILE A 109 -11.78 3.40 -9.22
CA ILE A 109 -11.34 4.04 -7.97
C ILE A 109 -12.21 3.67 -6.75
N TRP A 110 -13.48 3.35 -6.95
CA TRP A 110 -14.37 2.90 -5.87
C TRP A 110 -13.93 1.57 -5.26
N ILE A 111 -13.26 0.72 -6.05
CA ILE A 111 -12.68 -0.52 -5.53
C ILE A 111 -11.58 -0.19 -4.52
N ALA A 112 -10.72 0.80 -4.81
CA ALA A 112 -9.71 1.26 -3.87
C ALA A 112 -10.34 1.86 -2.60
N VAL A 113 -11.44 2.61 -2.73
CA VAL A 113 -12.21 3.14 -1.58
C VAL A 113 -12.72 2.00 -0.68
N ILE A 114 -13.27 0.93 -1.26
CA ILE A 114 -13.76 -0.23 -0.50
C ILE A 114 -12.59 -0.89 0.24
N PHE A 115 -11.48 -1.17 -0.43
CA PHE A 115 -10.29 -1.77 0.21
C PHE A 115 -9.76 -0.91 1.36
N LEU A 116 -9.58 0.40 1.12
CA LEU A 116 -9.12 1.33 2.15
C LEU A 116 -10.10 1.40 3.33
N THR A 117 -11.41 1.37 3.07
CA THR A 117 -12.44 1.37 4.13
C THR A 117 -12.33 0.10 4.98
N ILE A 118 -12.25 -1.08 4.36
CA ILE A 118 -12.09 -2.36 5.07
C ILE A 118 -10.84 -2.35 5.95
N ILE A 119 -9.69 -1.91 5.41
CA ILE A 119 -8.43 -1.84 6.17
C ILE A 119 -8.56 -0.90 7.37
N ASN A 120 -9.18 0.27 7.19
CA ASN A 120 -9.41 1.21 8.28
C ASN A 120 -10.34 0.61 9.37
N LEU A 121 -11.40 -0.08 8.97
CA LEU A 121 -12.31 -0.75 9.91
C LEU A 121 -11.62 -1.85 10.72
N ILE A 122 -10.84 -2.71 10.06
CA ILE A 122 -10.05 -3.76 10.72
C ILE A 122 -9.09 -3.12 11.73
N TYR A 123 -8.42 -2.03 11.35
CA TYR A 123 -7.50 -1.32 12.24
C TYR A 123 -8.21 -0.73 13.47
N ILE A 124 -9.34 -0.06 13.28
CA ILE A 124 -10.14 0.49 14.39
C ILE A 124 -10.58 -0.62 15.33
N ALA A 125 -11.03 -1.76 14.79
CA ALA A 125 -11.42 -2.92 15.59
C ALA A 125 -10.23 -3.49 16.40
N ALA A 126 -9.06 -3.61 15.77
CA ALA A 126 -7.83 -4.06 16.44
C ALA A 126 -7.39 -3.10 17.56
N LEU A 127 -7.48 -1.78 17.33
CA LEU A 127 -7.19 -0.77 18.35
C LEU A 127 -8.17 -0.86 19.54
N LYS A 128 -9.47 -1.01 19.26
CA LYS A 128 -10.49 -1.13 20.30
C LYS A 128 -10.26 -2.39 21.15
N ARG A 129 -9.90 -3.51 20.51
CA ARG A 129 -9.52 -4.76 21.20
C ARG A 129 -8.28 -4.58 22.08
N ASN A 130 -7.23 -3.94 21.58
CA ASN A 130 -6.01 -3.70 22.37
C ASN A 130 -6.25 -2.75 23.55
N LYS A 131 -7.06 -1.70 23.36
CA LYS A 131 -7.47 -0.83 24.47
C LYS A 131 -8.25 -1.62 25.52
N LYS A 132 -9.23 -2.43 25.12
CA LYS A 132 -10.01 -3.26 26.05
C LYS A 132 -9.12 -4.19 26.88
N LEU A 133 -8.16 -4.88 26.25
CA LEU A 133 -7.19 -5.75 26.92
C LEU A 133 -6.29 -5.01 27.93
N ASN A 134 -6.00 -3.73 27.71
CA ASN A 134 -5.23 -2.91 28.65
C ASN A 134 -6.06 -2.36 29.81
N PHE A 135 -7.41 -2.33 29.71
CA PHE A 135 -8.30 -1.95 30.81
C PHE A 135 -8.71 -3.14 31.69
N GLU A 136 -8.58 -4.37 31.19
CA GLU A 136 -8.85 -5.62 31.93
C GLU A 136 -7.61 -6.15 32.69
N LYS A 137 -6.46 -5.46 32.62
CA LYS A 137 -5.24 -5.72 33.40
C LYS A 137 -5.05 -4.63 34.45
#